data_AF-A0A1H9VN61-F1
#
_entry.id   AF-A0A1H9VN61-F1
#
_cell.length_a   1.000
_cell.length_b   1.000
_cell.length_c   1.000
_cell.angle_alpha   90.00
_cell.angle_beta   90.00
_cell.angle_gamma   90.00
#
_symmetry.space_group_name_H-M   'P 1'
#
loop_
_entity.id
_entity.type
_entity.pdbx_description
1 polymer ?
#
loop_
_entity_poly.entity_id
_entity_poly.type
_entity_poly.pdbx_seq_one_letter_code
_entity_poly.pdbx_strand_id
1 'polypeptide(L)'
;MSVTRTTVEGSFDQIAELSVEEYIFTNVGKRENAGRVLFGRNVPLTGNSFLLTYSGVVKAGVEDFEAVEVRIDDEAATIDVTVPRVKVTSSEIDPDSITVYDQSMNPFNQIEMQDFSNFIAEEKRVAEQKAVEAGLLERAEDRVKMLMVSHVEALTGGTQQDGYAVKVGWK
;
A
#
# COMPACT_ATOMS: atom_id res chain seq x y z
N MET A 1 -11.44 -1.72 -37.79
CA MET A 1 -12.08 -1.16 -36.57
C MET A 1 -11.08 -0.18 -35.96
N SER A 2 -11.53 0.98 -35.49
CA SER A 2 -10.65 2.00 -34.87
C SER A 2 -10.93 2.08 -33.38
N VAL A 3 -9.88 2.15 -32.57
CA VAL A 3 -10.01 2.36 -31.12
C VAL A 3 -10.08 3.86 -30.86
N THR A 4 -10.97 4.27 -29.96
CA THR A 4 -11.09 5.67 -29.54
C THR A 4 -10.54 5.86 -28.13
N ARG A 5 -10.15 7.08 -27.78
CA ARG A 5 -9.75 7.47 -26.42
C ARG A 5 -10.71 6.90 -25.36
N THR A 6 -12.01 7.11 -25.54
CA THR A 6 -13.04 6.67 -24.59
C THR A 6 -13.09 5.16 -24.43
N THR A 7 -12.78 4.40 -25.50
CA THR A 7 -12.68 2.94 -25.42
C THR A 7 -11.50 2.50 -24.55
N VAL A 8 -10.36 3.19 -24.67
CA VAL A 8 -9.17 2.88 -23.86
C VAL A 8 -9.40 3.30 -22.41
N GLU A 9 -9.88 4.52 -22.16
CA GLU A 9 -10.16 5.02 -20.79
C GLU A 9 -11.16 4.11 -20.06
N GLY A 10 -12.32 3.84 -20.66
CA GLY A 10 -13.33 2.98 -20.03
C GLY A 10 -12.92 1.50 -19.87
N SER A 11 -11.83 1.07 -20.50
CA SER A 11 -11.27 -0.27 -20.29
C SER A 11 -10.42 -0.35 -19.02
N PHE A 12 -9.86 0.78 -18.55
CA PHE A 12 -9.07 0.83 -17.32
C PHE A 12 -9.94 0.83 -16.07
N ASP A 13 -11.20 1.27 -16.17
CA ASP A 13 -12.19 1.15 -15.09
C ASP A 13 -12.37 -0.32 -14.63
N GLN A 14 -12.14 -1.28 -15.53
CA GLN A 14 -12.21 -2.71 -15.24
C GLN A 14 -10.93 -3.26 -14.57
N ILE A 15 -9.84 -2.48 -14.53
CA ILE A 15 -8.54 -2.84 -13.92
C ILE A 15 -8.44 -2.33 -12.47
N ALA A 16 -9.44 -1.59 -11.98
CA ALA A 16 -9.42 -0.83 -10.73
C ALA A 16 -9.10 -1.61 -9.43
N GLU A 17 -9.16 -2.95 -9.42
CA GLU A 17 -9.00 -3.74 -8.19
C GLU A 17 -7.56 -4.25 -7.92
N LEU A 18 -6.59 -3.97 -8.79
CA LEU A 18 -5.23 -4.45 -8.55
C LEU A 18 -4.45 -3.57 -7.56
N SER A 19 -4.19 -4.12 -6.36
CA SER A 19 -2.97 -3.78 -5.63
C SER A 19 -1.78 -4.22 -6.48
N VAL A 20 -1.03 -3.27 -7.00
CA VAL A 20 -0.09 -3.51 -8.09
C VAL A 20 1.19 -4.17 -7.56
N GLU A 21 1.59 -3.81 -6.34
CA GLU A 21 2.70 -4.46 -5.62
C GLU A 21 2.43 -4.53 -4.12
N GLU A 22 3.07 -5.50 -3.47
CA GLU A 22 2.95 -5.75 -2.04
C GLU A 22 4.33 -5.84 -1.37
N TYR A 23 4.40 -5.40 -0.12
CA TYR A 23 5.54 -5.58 0.77
C TYR A 23 5.07 -6.35 2.02
N ILE A 24 5.49 -7.60 2.13
CA ILE A 24 5.15 -8.48 3.25
C ILE A 24 6.24 -8.35 4.32
N PHE A 25 5.85 -8.19 5.58
CA PHE A 25 6.77 -8.06 6.70
C PHE A 25 6.40 -8.95 7.87
N THR A 26 7.41 -9.27 8.68
CA THR A 26 7.28 -9.86 10.02
C THR A 26 8.16 -9.05 10.96
N ASN A 27 7.59 -8.57 12.07
CA ASN A 27 8.28 -7.73 13.03
C ASN A 27 8.08 -8.21 14.47
N VAL A 28 8.99 -7.77 15.33
CA VAL A 28 8.90 -7.90 16.79
C VAL A 28 8.59 -6.52 17.36
N GLY A 29 7.45 -6.39 18.02
CA GLY A 29 7.02 -5.20 18.72
C GLY A 29 7.31 -5.31 20.22
N LYS A 30 7.92 -4.29 20.81
CA LYS A 30 8.14 -4.20 22.26
C LYS A 30 7.67 -2.84 22.77
N ARG A 31 6.83 -2.83 23.80
CA ARG A 31 6.48 -1.61 24.53
C ARG A 31 6.83 -1.77 26.00
N GLU A 32 7.36 -0.71 26.60
CA GLU A 32 7.58 -0.60 28.04
C GLU A 32 6.89 0.69 28.53
N ASN A 33 5.96 0.60 29.48
CA ASN A 33 5.41 1.78 30.16
C ASN A 33 5.95 1.88 31.59
N ALA A 34 6.32 3.10 31.98
CA ALA A 34 6.99 3.41 33.26
C ALA A 34 6.12 3.23 34.52
N GLY A 35 4.84 2.87 34.38
CA GLY A 35 3.91 2.62 35.49
C GLY A 35 3.07 3.83 35.89
N ARG A 36 2.18 3.65 36.87
CA ARG A 36 1.24 4.67 37.35
C ARG A 36 1.95 5.73 38.19
N VAL A 37 1.59 7.00 37.97
CA VAL A 37 2.01 8.14 38.79
C VAL A 37 0.87 8.52 39.72
N LEU A 38 1.11 8.50 41.03
CA LEU A 38 0.18 8.99 42.05
C LEU A 38 0.90 10.02 42.93
N PHE A 39 0.28 11.18 43.11
CA PHE A 39 0.85 12.28 43.92
C PHE A 39 2.28 12.67 43.51
N GLY A 40 2.60 12.64 42.21
CA GLY A 40 3.92 13.01 41.68
C GLY A 40 5.03 11.98 41.95
N ARG A 41 4.71 10.78 42.43
CA ARG A 41 5.66 9.67 42.62
C ARG A 41 5.25 8.45 41.78
N ASN A 42 6.24 7.79 41.17
CA ASN A 42 6.02 6.52 40.46
C ASN A 42 5.67 5.42 41.46
N VAL A 43 4.57 4.70 41.20
CA VAL A 43 4.18 3.56 42.02
C VAL A 43 5.00 2.33 41.58
N PRO A 44 5.84 1.74 42.44
CA PRO A 44 6.63 0.57 42.08
C PRO A 44 5.72 -0.61 41.69
N LEU A 45 6.20 -1.48 40.79
CA LEU A 45 5.48 -2.67 40.27
C LEU A 45 4.18 -2.39 39.49
N THR A 46 3.98 -1.17 39.01
CA THR A 46 2.86 -0.81 38.11
C THR A 46 3.25 -0.61 36.65
N GLY A 47 4.55 -0.71 36.34
CA GLY A 47 5.04 -0.69 34.96
C GLY A 47 4.56 -1.92 34.20
N ASN A 48 4.39 -1.78 32.89
CA ASN A 48 4.01 -2.88 32.01
C ASN A 48 5.00 -2.99 30.86
N SER A 49 5.17 -4.21 30.36
CA SER A 49 5.87 -4.46 29.12
C SER A 49 5.18 -5.59 28.39
N PHE A 50 5.10 -5.49 27.06
CA PHE A 50 4.67 -6.59 26.23
C PHE A 50 5.64 -6.77 25.07
N LEU A 51 5.91 -8.03 24.75
CA LEU A 51 6.63 -8.46 23.56
C LEU A 51 5.66 -9.21 22.66
N LEU A 52 5.52 -8.75 21.42
CA LEU A 52 4.69 -9.41 20.42
C LEU A 52 5.45 -9.61 19.11
N THR A 53 5.11 -10.66 18.38
CA THR A 53 5.45 -10.78 16.96
C THR A 53 4.19 -10.64 16.14
N TYR A 54 4.31 -10.04 14.97
CA TYR A 54 3.21 -9.87 14.05
C TYR A 54 3.73 -9.82 12.62
N SER A 55 2.87 -10.20 11.68
CA SER A 55 3.10 -10.08 10.25
C SER A 55 2.06 -9.17 9.63
N GLY A 56 2.38 -8.63 8.47
CA GLY A 56 1.47 -7.76 7.76
C GLY A 56 1.89 -7.49 6.34
N VAL A 57 1.11 -6.65 5.67
CA VAL A 57 1.31 -6.29 4.28
C VAL A 57 1.10 -4.79 4.11
N VAL A 58 2.01 -4.17 3.36
CA VAL A 58 1.84 -2.81 2.83
C VAL A 58 1.63 -2.95 1.33
N LYS A 59 0.56 -2.36 0.80
CA LYS A 59 0.21 -2.43 -0.62
C LYS A 59 0.38 -1.07 -1.28
N ALA A 60 0.80 -1.06 -2.53
CA ALA A 60 0.89 0.15 -3.34
C ALA A 60 0.26 -0.03 -4.72
N GLY A 61 -0.28 1.05 -5.25
CA GLY A 61 -0.96 1.09 -6.54
C GLY A 61 -1.48 2.48 -6.89
N VAL A 62 -2.32 2.54 -7.92
CA VAL A 62 -3.05 3.76 -8.33
C VAL A 62 -4.40 3.76 -7.62
N GLU A 63 -4.72 4.83 -6.89
CA GLU A 63 -5.98 4.93 -6.13
C GLU A 63 -7.21 5.17 -7.01
N ASP A 64 -7.03 5.89 -8.12
CA ASP A 64 -8.11 6.39 -8.96
C ASP A 64 -7.77 6.18 -10.44
N PHE A 65 -8.18 5.04 -10.98
CA PHE A 65 -7.97 4.72 -12.40
C PHE A 65 -8.88 5.51 -13.34
N GLU A 66 -10.00 6.08 -12.85
CA GLU A 66 -10.89 6.92 -13.67
C GLU A 66 -10.16 8.21 -14.09
N ALA A 67 -9.15 8.60 -13.32
CA ALA A 67 -8.33 9.76 -13.60
C ALA A 67 -7.16 9.47 -14.58
N VAL A 68 -7.10 8.29 -15.20
CA VAL A 68 -6.16 8.00 -16.30
C VAL A 68 -6.61 8.74 -17.56
N GLU A 69 -5.68 9.47 -18.18
CA GLU A 69 -5.95 10.22 -19.41
C GLU A 69 -5.23 9.57 -20.60
N VAL A 70 -5.94 9.42 -21.71
CA VAL A 70 -5.38 8.86 -22.95
C VAL A 70 -5.40 9.87 -24.09
N ARG A 71 -4.28 10.01 -24.80
CA ARG A 71 -4.18 10.78 -26.05
C ARG A 71 -3.71 9.86 -27.16
N ILE A 72 -4.49 9.78 -28.23
CA ILE A 72 -4.11 9.07 -29.46
C ILE A 72 -3.64 10.11 -30.47
N ASP A 73 -2.45 9.91 -31.02
CA ASP A 73 -1.83 10.76 -32.03
C ASP A 73 -1.55 9.92 -33.27
N ASP A 74 -2.47 10.00 -34.24
CA ASP A 74 -2.40 9.21 -35.47
C ASP A 74 -1.27 9.68 -36.41
N GLU A 75 -0.89 10.96 -36.36
CA GLU A 75 0.21 11.49 -37.17
C GLU A 75 1.57 10.97 -36.67
N ALA A 76 1.76 10.93 -35.35
CA ALA A 76 2.97 10.42 -34.72
C ALA A 76 2.97 8.90 -34.50
N ALA A 77 1.84 8.22 -34.76
CA ALA A 77 1.61 6.81 -34.43
C ALA A 77 1.91 6.47 -32.96
N THR A 78 1.39 7.30 -32.03
CA THR A 78 1.62 7.15 -30.58
C THR A 78 0.33 7.15 -29.78
N ILE A 79 0.34 6.43 -28.66
CA ILE A 79 -0.71 6.50 -27.62
C ILE A 79 -0.04 6.93 -26.31
N ASP A 80 -0.32 8.15 -25.87
CA ASP A 80 0.18 8.69 -24.61
C ASP A 80 -0.86 8.40 -23.50
N VAL A 81 -0.44 7.67 -22.47
CA VAL A 81 -1.25 7.33 -21.29
C VAL A 81 -0.67 8.05 -20.08
N THR A 82 -1.44 8.94 -19.47
CA THR A 82 -1.05 9.67 -18.26
C THR A 82 -1.79 9.08 -17.06
N VAL A 83 -1.02 8.54 -16.12
CA VAL A 83 -1.54 7.80 -14.96
C VAL A 83 -1.31 8.62 -13.69
N PRO A 84 -2.26 8.66 -12.73
CA PRO A 84 -1.97 9.19 -11.40
C PRO A 84 -0.77 8.51 -10.76
N ARG A 85 0.00 9.27 -9.97
CA ARG A 85 1.11 8.70 -9.19
C ARG A 85 0.64 7.57 -8.28
N VAL A 86 1.49 6.55 -8.21
CA VAL A 86 1.34 5.43 -7.28
C VAL A 86 1.47 5.93 -5.84
N LYS A 87 0.67 5.35 -4.95
CA LYS A 87 0.72 5.59 -3.50
C LYS A 87 0.59 4.29 -2.75
N VAL A 88 0.90 4.34 -1.45
CA VAL A 88 0.49 3.29 -0.51
C VAL A 88 -1.04 3.32 -0.42
N THR A 89 -1.68 2.20 -0.74
CA THR A 89 -3.15 2.06 -0.73
C THR A 89 -3.65 1.38 0.53
N SER A 90 -2.83 0.53 1.16
CA SER A 90 -3.13 -0.04 2.48
C SER A 90 -1.88 -0.42 3.28
N SER A 91 -2.03 -0.40 4.60
CA SER A 91 -1.05 -0.92 5.56
C SER A 91 -1.80 -1.71 6.64
N GLU A 92 -1.60 -3.02 6.63
CA GLU A 92 -2.37 -3.96 7.43
C GLU A 92 -1.46 -4.90 8.20
N ILE A 93 -1.86 -5.20 9.43
CA ILE A 93 -1.28 -6.23 10.26
C ILE A 93 -2.31 -7.34 10.33
N ASP A 94 -1.89 -8.56 10.06
CA ASP A 94 -2.74 -9.74 10.18
C ASP A 94 -3.03 -9.98 11.67
N PRO A 95 -4.28 -9.82 12.13
CA PRO A 95 -4.61 -10.00 13.55
C PRO A 95 -4.33 -11.43 14.04
N ASP A 96 -4.43 -12.44 13.16
CA ASP A 96 -4.21 -13.85 13.52
C ASP A 96 -2.72 -14.18 13.65
N SER A 97 -1.84 -13.33 13.10
CA SER A 97 -0.39 -13.48 13.22
C SER A 97 0.17 -12.99 14.56
N ILE A 98 -0.63 -12.28 15.36
CA ILE A 98 -0.17 -11.64 16.60
C ILE A 98 0.08 -12.71 17.65
N THR A 99 1.34 -12.91 18.02
CA THR A 99 1.75 -13.78 19.13
C THR A 99 2.30 -12.93 20.26
N VAL A 100 1.73 -13.04 21.46
CA VAL A 100 2.19 -12.34 22.66
C VAL A 100 3.07 -13.28 23.49
N TYR A 101 4.34 -12.92 23.69
CA TYR A 101 5.33 -13.80 24.33
C TYR A 101 5.55 -13.49 25.81
N ASP A 102 5.50 -12.23 26.21
CA ASP A 102 5.78 -11.82 27.59
C ASP A 102 4.67 -10.88 28.07
N GLN A 103 3.73 -11.42 28.83
CA GLN A 103 2.85 -10.63 29.69
C GLN A 103 3.40 -10.77 31.11
N SER A 104 3.83 -9.68 31.73
CA SER A 104 3.99 -9.69 33.18
C SER A 104 2.59 -9.89 33.80
N MET A 105 2.26 -11.15 34.09
CA MET A 105 1.00 -11.60 34.70
C MET A 105 0.91 -11.05 36.12
N ASN A 106 0.63 -9.75 36.25
CA ASN A 106 0.17 -9.14 37.48
C ASN A 106 -1.36 -8.94 37.32
N PRO A 107 -2.20 -9.51 38.20
CA PRO A 107 -3.66 -9.37 38.11
C PRO A 107 -4.17 -7.91 38.22
N PHE A 108 -3.29 -6.97 38.56
CA PHE A 108 -3.55 -5.52 38.56
C PHE A 108 -3.13 -4.79 37.25
N ASN A 109 -2.59 -5.51 36.27
CA ASN A 109 -2.01 -4.98 35.02
C ASN A 109 -2.89 -5.34 33.80
N GLN A 110 -3.93 -4.55 33.55
CA GLN A 110 -4.70 -4.61 32.32
C GLN A 110 -4.13 -3.58 31.35
N ILE A 111 -3.58 -4.01 30.21
CA ILE A 111 -3.25 -3.10 29.11
C ILE A 111 -4.57 -2.48 28.65
N GLU A 112 -4.64 -1.15 28.62
CA GLU A 112 -5.83 -0.48 28.10
C GLU A 112 -5.95 -0.74 26.59
N MET A 113 -7.14 -1.10 26.12
CA MET A 113 -7.36 -1.36 24.68
C MET A 113 -6.89 -0.19 23.80
N GLN A 114 -6.99 1.05 24.30
CA GLN A 114 -6.52 2.24 23.59
C GLN A 114 -5.00 2.26 23.40
N ASP A 115 -4.22 1.81 24.39
CA ASP A 115 -2.76 1.70 24.28
C ASP A 115 -2.34 0.68 23.22
N PHE A 116 -3.07 -0.43 23.14
CA PHE A 116 -2.84 -1.46 22.13
C PHE A 116 -3.19 -0.95 20.72
N SER A 117 -4.34 -0.31 20.54
CA SER A 117 -4.73 0.28 19.25
C SER A 117 -3.74 1.35 18.77
N ASN A 118 -3.26 2.21 19.67
CA ASN A 118 -2.25 3.22 19.36
C ASN A 118 -0.91 2.57 18.96
N PHE A 119 -0.52 1.50 19.65
CA PHE A 119 0.68 0.74 19.32
C PHE A 119 0.59 0.12 17.91
N ILE A 120 -0.54 -0.54 17.59
CA ILE A 120 -0.76 -1.11 16.25
C ILE A 120 -0.76 -0.03 15.16
N ALA A 121 -1.34 1.14 15.42
CA ALA A 121 -1.32 2.25 14.48
C ALA A 121 0.11 2.78 14.20
N GLU A 122 0.95 2.84 15.23
CA GLU A 122 2.35 3.24 15.07
C GLU A 122 3.16 2.20 14.28
N GLU A 123 3.01 0.91 14.60
CA GLU A 123 3.69 -0.16 13.88
C GLU A 123 3.29 -0.19 12.40
N LYS A 124 2.03 0.13 12.05
CA LYS A 124 1.59 0.30 10.66
C LYS A 124 2.29 1.46 9.94
N ARG A 125 2.49 2.61 10.61
CA ARG A 125 3.25 3.74 10.04
C ARG A 125 4.72 3.38 9.82
N VAL A 126 5.34 2.68 10.77
CA VAL A 126 6.73 2.21 10.64
C VAL A 126 6.86 1.22 9.49
N ALA A 127 5.90 0.29 9.35
CA ALA A 127 5.87 -0.66 8.24
C ALA A 127 5.73 0.05 6.88
N GLU A 128 4.86 1.05 6.80
CA GLU A 128 4.69 1.88 5.59
C GLU A 128 5.99 2.58 5.18
N GLN A 129 6.66 3.24 6.13
CA GLN A 129 7.95 3.91 5.88
C GLN A 129 9.00 2.92 5.38
N LYS A 130 9.14 1.77 6.06
CA LYS A 130 10.08 0.71 5.65
C LYS A 130 9.76 0.17 4.26
N ALA A 131 8.48 0.01 3.92
CA ALA A 131 8.08 -0.46 2.59
C ALA A 131 8.45 0.55 1.50
N VAL A 132 8.24 1.84 1.74
CA VAL A 132 8.65 2.92 0.84
C VAL A 132 10.17 2.96 0.70
N GLU A 133 10.92 2.93 1.80
CA GLU A 133 12.39 2.87 1.79
C GLU A 133 12.92 1.61 1.07
N ALA A 134 12.20 0.50 1.14
CA ALA A 134 12.51 -0.74 0.43
C ALA A 134 12.12 -0.71 -1.06
N GLY A 135 11.66 0.42 -1.59
CA GLY A 135 11.39 0.62 -3.01
C GLY A 135 10.01 0.15 -3.47
N LEU A 136 9.01 0.07 -2.57
CA LEU A 136 7.67 -0.40 -2.91
C LEU A 136 7.01 0.45 -4.00
N LEU A 137 7.14 1.78 -3.92
CA LEU A 137 6.49 2.70 -4.86
C LEU A 137 7.10 2.58 -6.26
N GLU A 138 8.43 2.44 -6.35
CA GLU A 138 9.16 2.28 -7.61
C GLU A 138 8.77 0.98 -8.32
N ARG A 139 8.71 -0.14 -7.58
CA ARG A 139 8.24 -1.41 -8.14
C ARG A 139 6.79 -1.32 -8.62
N ALA A 140 5.94 -0.65 -7.85
CA ALA A 140 4.56 -0.44 -8.22
C ALA A 140 4.43 0.45 -9.46
N GLU A 141 5.23 1.50 -9.59
CA GLU A 141 5.30 2.35 -10.80
C GLU A 141 5.71 1.51 -12.03
N ASP A 142 6.77 0.70 -11.91
CA ASP A 142 7.23 -0.17 -12.99
C ASP A 142 6.15 -1.17 -13.42
N ARG A 143 5.45 -1.77 -12.45
CA ARG A 143 4.41 -2.75 -12.75
C ARG A 143 3.15 -2.12 -13.32
N VAL A 144 2.72 -0.95 -12.84
CA VAL A 144 1.64 -0.17 -13.47
C VAL A 144 2.00 0.13 -14.91
N LYS A 145 3.22 0.60 -15.18
CA LYS A 145 3.67 0.91 -16.54
C LYS A 145 3.59 -0.31 -17.46
N MET A 146 4.06 -1.47 -17.01
CA MET A 146 3.97 -2.72 -17.79
C MET A 146 2.51 -3.12 -18.07
N LEU A 147 1.64 -3.01 -17.06
CA LEU A 147 0.22 -3.33 -17.20
C LEU A 147 -0.48 -2.40 -18.19
N MET A 148 -0.23 -1.08 -18.11
CA MET A 148 -0.81 -0.10 -19.02
C MET A 148 -0.39 -0.35 -20.46
N VAL A 149 0.90 -0.59 -20.71
CA VAL A 149 1.42 -0.89 -22.05
C VAL A 149 0.75 -2.16 -22.60
N SER A 150 0.82 -3.26 -21.84
CA SER A 150 0.28 -4.54 -22.28
C SER A 150 -1.23 -4.48 -22.55
N HIS A 151 -1.97 -3.73 -21.73
CA HIS A 151 -3.41 -3.59 -21.89
C HIS A 151 -3.78 -2.78 -23.13
N VAL A 152 -3.09 -1.66 -23.37
CA VAL A 152 -3.30 -0.85 -24.58
C VAL A 152 -2.96 -1.63 -25.84
N GLU A 153 -1.83 -2.34 -25.87
CA GLU A 153 -1.42 -3.17 -27.01
C GLU A 153 -2.44 -4.28 -27.30
N ALA A 154 -2.98 -4.92 -26.26
CA ALA A 154 -4.02 -5.93 -26.41
C ALA A 154 -5.32 -5.37 -27.01
N LEU A 155 -5.67 -4.12 -26.67
CA LEU A 155 -6.86 -3.44 -27.20
C LEU A 155 -6.70 -2.97 -28.64
N THR A 156 -5.48 -2.55 -29.03
CA THR A 156 -5.22 -2.00 -30.36
C THR A 156 -4.80 -3.04 -31.39
N GLY A 157 -4.44 -4.25 -30.98
CA GLY A 157 -4.10 -5.35 -31.89
C GLY A 157 -5.18 -5.61 -32.94
N GLY A 158 -4.80 -5.63 -34.22
CA GLY A 158 -5.73 -5.81 -35.35
C GLY A 158 -6.63 -4.60 -35.66
N THR A 159 -6.36 -3.44 -35.05
CA THR A 159 -7.07 -2.18 -35.30
C THR A 159 -6.22 -1.24 -36.16
N GLN A 160 -6.73 -0.05 -36.49
CA GLN A 160 -5.93 0.95 -37.20
C GLN A 160 -4.73 1.44 -36.38
N GLN A 161 -4.84 1.42 -35.05
CA GLN A 161 -3.82 1.81 -34.09
C GLN A 161 -2.86 0.67 -33.73
N ASP A 162 -2.93 -0.45 -34.45
CA ASP A 162 -2.01 -1.58 -34.24
C ASP A 162 -0.56 -1.14 -34.50
N GLY A 163 0.34 -1.52 -33.61
CA GLY A 163 1.75 -1.14 -33.66
C GLY A 163 2.07 0.31 -33.27
N TYR A 164 1.10 1.11 -32.81
CA TYR A 164 1.39 2.44 -32.28
C TYR A 164 2.26 2.35 -31.03
N ALA A 165 3.23 3.27 -30.88
CA ALA A 165 4.10 3.29 -29.72
C ALA A 165 3.34 3.81 -28.48
N VAL A 166 3.24 2.96 -27.44
CA VAL A 166 2.58 3.32 -26.17
C VAL A 166 3.57 3.98 -25.23
N LYS A 167 3.25 5.19 -24.78
CA LYS A 167 4.06 5.97 -23.82
C LYS A 167 3.27 6.18 -22.55
N VAL A 168 3.80 5.72 -21.42
CA VAL A 168 3.18 5.90 -20.11
C VAL A 168 3.92 6.98 -19.34
N GLY A 169 3.18 7.99 -18.89
CA GLY A 169 3.66 9.09 -18.05
C GLY A 169 2.86 9.23 -16.76
N TRP A 170 3.35 10.06 -15.85
CA TRP A 170 2.75 10.29 -14.54
C TRP A 170 2.25 11.73 -14.40
N LYS A 171 1.14 11.93 -13.70
CA LYS A 171 0.64 13.26 -13.30
C LYS A 171 0.79 13.55 -11.81
#